data_AF-A0A087TL78-F1
#
_entry.id   AF-A0A087TL78-F1
#
_cell.length_a   1.000
_cell.length_b   1.000
_cell.length_c   1.000
_cell.angle_alpha   90.00
_cell.angle_beta   90.00
_cell.angle_gamma   90.00
#
_symmetry.space_group_name_H-M   'P 1'
#
loop_
_entity.id
_entity.type
_entity.pdbx_description
1 polymer ?
#
loop_
_entity_poly.entity_id
_entity_poly.type
_entity_poly.pdbx_seq_one_letter_code
_entity_poly.pdbx_strand_id
1 'polypeptide(L)'
;MNSWGIYRIPCQCGFIYIVQTKRASKFRVKEHEAYVRRKETQKSSVAQHCWSENHTSNSSAAKIIQKASSIGELDFLEAFHSHKNLSFLVNDPNSNPSLHSAFKEAMF
;
A
#
# COMPACT_ATOMS: atom_id res chain seq x y z
N MET A 1 -18.74 10.02 1.42
CA MET A 1 -18.98 8.56 1.31
C MET A 1 -17.73 7.81 1.74
N ASN A 2 -17.76 7.18 2.92
CA ASN A 2 -16.75 6.17 3.27
C ASN A 2 -16.99 4.97 2.36
N SER A 3 -16.01 4.63 1.52
CA SER A 3 -16.06 3.43 0.70
C SER A 3 -15.03 2.46 1.23
N TRP A 4 -15.50 1.29 1.65
CA TRP A 4 -14.63 0.15 1.90
C TRP A 4 -14.19 -0.43 0.57
N GLY A 5 -12.96 -0.94 0.52
CA GLY A 5 -12.45 -1.53 -0.71
C GLY A 5 -10.94 -1.59 -0.76
N ILE A 6 -10.42 -1.98 -1.92
CA ILE A 6 -9.00 -2.06 -2.21
C ILE A 6 -8.57 -0.78 -2.90
N TYR A 7 -7.47 -0.20 -2.43
CA TYR A 7 -6.88 0.96 -3.06
C TYR A 7 -5.42 0.69 -3.39
N ARG A 8 -4.90 1.51 -4.31
CA ARG A 8 -3.50 1.45 -4.69
C ARG A 8 -2.81 2.80 -4.62
N ILE A 9 -1.50 2.78 -4.38
CA ILE A 9 -0.58 3.91 -4.54
C ILE A 9 0.55 3.45 -5.47
N PRO A 10 0.68 4.00 -6.68
CA PRO A 10 1.79 3.68 -7.57
C PRO A 10 3.09 4.38 -7.14
N CYS A 11 4.22 3.75 -7.41
CA CYS A 11 5.55 4.33 -7.31
C CYS A 11 6.11 4.62 -8.71
N GLN A 12 7.04 5.58 -8.81
CA GLN A 12 7.69 5.92 -10.08
C GLN A 12 8.48 4.76 -10.72
N CYS A 13 8.91 3.78 -9.93
CA CYS A 13 9.61 2.58 -10.42
C CYS A 13 8.68 1.50 -10.99
N GLY A 14 7.37 1.75 -11.06
CA GLY A 14 6.37 0.80 -11.55
C GLY A 14 5.79 -0.12 -10.47
N PHE A 15 6.38 -0.15 -9.27
CA PHE A 15 5.82 -0.88 -8.13
C PHE A 15 4.54 -0.23 -7.62
N ILE A 16 3.66 -1.05 -7.04
CA ILE A 16 2.34 -0.64 -6.59
C ILE A 16 2.12 -1.11 -5.16
N TYR A 17 1.77 -0.18 -4.28
CA TYR A 17 1.20 -0.49 -2.98
C TYR A 17 -0.27 -0.84 -3.16
N ILE A 18 -0.70 -2.03 -2.75
CA ILE A 18 -2.10 -2.48 -2.78
C ILE A 18 -2.47 -2.91 -1.36
N VAL A 19 -3.56 -2.35 -0.82
CA VAL A 19 -4.08 -2.70 0.51
C VAL A 19 -5.58 -2.42 0.60
N GLN A 20 -6.25 -3.09 1.53
CA GLN A 20 -7.62 -2.77 1.91
C GLN A 20 -7.75 -1.47 2.72
N THR A 21 -8.88 -0.77 2.56
CA THR A 21 -9.25 0.37 3.40
C THR A 21 -10.66 0.20 3.98
N LYS A 22 -10.75 0.31 5.31
CA LYS A 22 -12.02 0.34 6.08
C LYS A 22 -12.48 1.78 6.38
N ARG A 23 -11.65 2.77 6.02
CA ARG A 23 -11.94 4.21 6.13
C ARG A 23 -11.70 4.90 4.79
N ALA A 24 -11.96 6.19 4.68
CA ALA A 24 -11.70 6.88 3.43
C ALA A 24 -10.19 6.85 3.06
N SER A 25 -9.87 6.26 1.90
CA SER A 25 -8.48 6.07 1.40
C SER A 25 -7.69 7.38 1.35
N LYS A 26 -8.35 8.51 1.06
CA LYS A 26 -7.73 9.84 1.01
C LYS A 26 -6.93 10.19 2.27
N PHE A 27 -7.38 9.76 3.46
CA PHE A 27 -6.66 10.02 4.71
C PHE A 27 -5.45 9.11 4.84
N ARG A 28 -5.60 7.81 4.52
CA ARG A 28 -4.51 6.83 4.49
C ARG A 28 -3.38 7.26 3.54
N VAL A 29 -3.73 7.74 2.35
CA VAL A 29 -2.75 8.26 1.39
C VAL A 29 -1.96 9.43 1.99
N LYS A 30 -2.63 10.41 2.60
CA LYS A 30 -1.97 11.53 3.29
C LYS A 30 -1.10 11.09 4.47
N GLU A 31 -1.53 10.06 5.20
CA GLU A 31 -0.73 9.47 6.28
C GLU A 31 0.57 8.85 5.71
N HIS A 32 0.47 8.06 4.65
CA HIS A 32 1.64 7.50 3.96
C HIS A 32 2.57 8.59 3.41
N GLU A 33 2.04 9.64 2.79
CA GLU A 33 2.84 10.81 2.35
C GLU A 33 3.58 11.47 3.52
N ALA A 34 2.89 11.65 4.65
CA ALA A 34 3.51 12.21 5.84
C ALA A 34 4.63 11.30 6.37
N TYR A 35 4.44 9.98 6.37
CA TYR A 35 5.47 9.02 6.76
C TYR A 35 6.68 9.04 5.83
N VAL A 36 6.46 9.11 4.51
CA VAL A 36 7.55 9.27 3.51
C VAL A 36 8.34 10.56 3.81
N ARG A 37 7.65 11.69 3.94
CA ARG A 37 8.27 13.00 4.19
C ARG A 37 9.06 13.04 5.50
N ARG A 38 8.55 12.39 6.55
CA ARG A 38 9.18 12.32 7.87
C ARG A 38 10.19 11.20 8.01
N LYS A 39 10.38 10.37 6.98
CA LYS A 39 11.24 9.18 6.99
C LYS A 39 10.84 8.20 8.10
N GLU A 40 9.55 8.13 8.41
CA GLU A 40 8.99 7.19 9.40
C GLU A 40 8.82 5.81 8.74
N THR A 41 9.92 5.21 8.32
CA THR A 41 9.91 4.01 7.47
C THR A 41 9.25 2.82 8.17
N GLN A 42 9.34 2.74 9.50
CA GLN A 42 8.73 1.70 10.34
C GLN A 42 7.20 1.77 10.45
N LYS A 43 6.55 2.82 9.92
CA LYS A 43 5.08 2.96 9.93
C LYS A 43 4.39 2.74 8.59
N SER A 44 5.16 2.69 7.51
CA SER A 44 4.65 2.52 6.16
C SER A 44 5.65 1.80 5.26
N SER A 45 5.24 0.69 4.67
CA SER A 45 5.99 0.03 3.58
C SER A 45 6.23 0.96 2.39
N VAL A 46 5.31 1.89 2.09
CA VAL A 46 5.52 2.95 1.10
C VAL A 46 6.69 3.85 1.51
N ALA A 47 6.77 4.21 2.79
CA ALA A 47 7.87 5.04 3.31
C ALA A 47 9.19 4.29 3.32
N GLN A 48 9.18 3.02 3.74
CA GLN A 48 10.34 2.14 3.67
C GLN A 48 10.85 2.01 2.23
N HIS A 49 9.99 1.66 1.27
CA HIS A 49 10.37 1.53 -0.14
C HIS A 49 10.90 2.85 -0.72
N CYS A 50 10.20 3.97 -0.50
CA CYS A 50 10.63 5.27 -0.99
C CYS A 50 11.98 5.70 -0.40
N TRP A 51 12.23 5.43 0.88
CA TRP A 51 13.47 5.79 1.54
C TRP A 51 14.65 4.90 1.11
N SER A 52 14.46 3.58 1.10
CA SER A 52 15.51 2.62 0.74
C SER A 52 15.95 2.75 -0.72
N GLU A 53 15.00 2.95 -1.63
CA GLU A 53 15.28 3.01 -3.07
C GLU A 53 15.43 4.44 -3.60
N ASN A 54 15.39 5.45 -2.71
CA ASN A 54 15.36 6.86 -3.10
C ASN A 54 14.25 7.17 -4.13
N HIS A 55 13.08 6.58 -3.92
CA HIS A 55 11.93 6.70 -4.80
C HIS A 55 10.88 7.69 -4.29
N THR A 56 10.02 8.15 -5.20
CA THR A 56 8.83 8.94 -4.89
C THR A 56 7.56 8.15 -5.21
N SER A 57 6.67 8.04 -4.23
CA SER A 57 5.31 7.51 -4.42
C SER A 57 4.40 8.57 -5.05
N ASN A 58 3.62 8.19 -6.06
CA ASN A 58 2.65 9.08 -6.70
C ASN A 58 1.27 8.97 -6.02
N SER A 59 1.15 9.69 -4.92
CA SER A 59 -0.08 9.78 -4.12
C SER A 59 -1.23 10.47 -4.83
N SER A 60 -0.97 11.39 -5.76
CA SER A 60 -2.01 12.01 -6.59
C SER A 60 -2.67 11.01 -7.52
N ALA A 61 -1.97 9.94 -7.92
CA ALA A 61 -2.50 8.82 -8.69
C ALA A 61 -3.12 7.71 -7.82
N ALA A 62 -3.20 7.90 -6.50
CA ALA A 62 -3.82 6.93 -5.61
C ALA A 62 -5.33 6.82 -5.87
N LYS A 63 -5.84 5.59 -5.95
CA LYS A 63 -7.25 5.35 -6.28
C LYS A 63 -7.78 4.06 -5.66
N ILE A 64 -9.09 4.05 -5.38
CA ILE A 64 -9.84 2.81 -5.15
C ILE A 64 -9.86 2.03 -6.47
N ILE A 65 -9.39 0.78 -6.45
CA ILE A 65 -9.44 -0.12 -7.61
C ILE A 65 -10.64 -1.04 -7.57
N GLN A 66 -11.16 -1.33 -6.38
CA GLN A 66 -12.40 -2.08 -6.21
C GLN A 66 -13.07 -1.69 -4.89
N LYS A 67 -14.38 -1.45 -4.92
CA LYS A 67 -15.17 -1.26 -3.70
C LYS A 67 -15.58 -2.62 -3.14
N ALA A 68 -15.61 -2.74 -1.83
CA ALA A 68 -16.17 -3.88 -1.14
C ALA A 68 -17.56 -3.53 -0.59
N SER A 69 -18.45 -4.50 -0.64
CA SER A 69 -19.81 -4.44 -0.10
C SER A 69 -19.88 -4.90 1.36
N SER A 70 -18.89 -5.66 1.82
CA SER A 70 -18.79 -6.18 3.19
C SER A 70 -17.35 -6.25 3.68
N ILE A 71 -17.16 -6.41 5.00
CA ILE A 71 -15.83 -6.55 5.60
C ILE A 71 -15.19 -7.88 5.20
N GLY A 72 -15.95 -8.99 5.14
CA GLY A 72 -15.42 -10.29 4.75
C GLY A 72 -14.95 -10.37 3.31
N GLU A 73 -15.46 -9.50 2.44
CA GLU A 73 -15.00 -9.38 1.05
C GLU A 73 -13.59 -8.76 0.96
N LEU A 74 -13.17 -7.97 1.95
CA LEU A 74 -11.91 -7.22 1.88
C LEU A 74 -10.69 -8.13 1.82
N ASP A 75 -10.64 -9.16 2.65
CA ASP A 75 -9.48 -10.05 2.73
C ASP A 75 -9.32 -10.87 1.44
N PHE A 76 -10.43 -11.35 0.88
CA PHE A 76 -10.45 -12.00 -0.43
C PHE A 76 -9.96 -11.06 -1.54
N LEU A 77 -10.49 -9.83 -1.58
CA LEU A 77 -10.11 -8.87 -2.62
C LEU A 77 -8.65 -8.43 -2.49
N GLU A 78 -8.16 -8.24 -1.28
CA GLU A 78 -6.76 -7.92 -1.03
C GLU A 78 -5.84 -9.03 -1.52
N ALA A 79 -6.14 -10.28 -1.17
CA ALA A 79 -5.40 -11.45 -1.66
C ALA A 79 -5.45 -11.55 -3.19
N PHE A 80 -6.63 -11.38 -3.79
CA PHE A 80 -6.83 -11.44 -5.24
C PHE A 80 -6.02 -10.37 -5.99
N HIS A 81 -6.10 -9.11 -5.55
CA HIS A 81 -5.37 -8.01 -6.19
C HIS A 81 -3.87 -8.12 -5.95
N SER A 82 -3.45 -8.60 -4.78
CA SER A 82 -2.03 -8.85 -4.50
C SER A 82 -1.49 -9.95 -5.41
N HIS A 83 -2.19 -11.09 -5.51
CA HIS A 83 -1.78 -12.19 -6.38
C HIS A 83 -1.69 -11.78 -7.85
N LYS A 84 -2.63 -10.98 -8.34
CA LYS A 84 -2.61 -10.46 -9.72
C LYS A 84 -1.44 -9.52 -10.03
N ASN A 85 -0.83 -8.90 -9.02
CA ASN A 85 0.23 -7.91 -9.20
C ASN A 85 1.54 -8.33 -8.49
N LEU A 86 1.67 -9.62 -8.15
CA LEU A 86 2.68 -10.13 -7.22
C LEU A 86 4.11 -9.68 -7.54
N SER A 87 4.47 -9.62 -8.82
CA SER A 87 5.82 -9.23 -9.27
C SER A 87 6.18 -7.75 -9.06
N PHE A 88 5.22 -6.90 -8.72
CA PHE A 88 5.40 -5.44 -8.63
C PHE A 88 4.83 -4.85 -7.34
N LEU A 89 4.72 -5.62 -6.25
CA LEU A 89 4.10 -5.13 -5.02
C LEU A 89 5.09 -4.45 -4.08
N VAL A 90 4.75 -3.25 -3.60
CA VAL A 90 5.51 -2.57 -2.54
C VAL A 90 5.41 -3.33 -1.20
N ASN A 91 4.31 -4.05 -0.98
CA ASN A 91 3.99 -4.69 0.31
C ASN A 91 4.42 -6.15 0.41
N ASP A 92 4.99 -6.72 -0.63
CA ASP A 92 5.43 -8.11 -0.62
C ASP A 92 6.97 -8.15 -0.58
N PRO A 93 7.59 -8.78 0.43
CA PRO A 93 9.04 -8.81 0.58
C PRO A 93 9.74 -9.66 -0.49
N ASN A 94 9.03 -10.56 -1.18
CA ASN A 94 9.61 -11.37 -2.24
C ASN A 94 9.81 -10.56 -3.52
N SER A 95 8.88 -9.65 -3.82
CA SER A 95 8.97 -8.72 -4.96
C SER A 95 9.69 -7.41 -4.62
N ASN A 96 9.63 -6.94 -3.37
CA ASN A 96 10.29 -5.71 -2.91
C ASN A 96 11.32 -6.02 -1.80
N PRO A 97 12.58 -6.34 -2.15
CA PRO A 97 13.64 -6.67 -1.18
C PRO A 97 13.94 -5.56 -0.15
N SER A 98 13.60 -4.32 -0.50
CA SER A 98 13.74 -3.13 0.35
C SER A 98 12.81 -3.16 1.57
N LEU A 99 11.78 -4.02 1.54
CA LEU A 99 10.87 -4.30 2.64
C LEU A 99 11.56 -5.20 3.68
N HIS A 100 12.51 -4.65 4.44
CA HIS A 100 13.17 -5.39 5.53
C HIS A 100 12.21 -5.71 6.69
N SER A 101 12.55 -6.72 7.51
CA SER A 101 11.71 -7.48 8.47
C SER A 101 10.83 -6.72 9.48
N ALA A 102 10.83 -5.40 9.51
CA ALA A 102 10.09 -4.60 10.48
C ALA A 102 8.57 -4.50 10.22
N PHE A 103 8.07 -5.00 9.08
CA PHE A 103 6.64 -5.03 8.76
C PHE A 103 5.98 -6.41 8.80
N LYS A 104 6.72 -7.46 9.16
CA LYS A 104 6.15 -8.83 9.23
C LYS A 104 5.04 -8.96 10.29
N GLU A 105 5.00 -8.07 11.28
CA GLU A 105 4.12 -8.17 12.45
C GLU A 105 2.81 -7.36 12.34
N ALA A 106 2.63 -6.54 11.30
CA ALA A 106 1.52 -5.57 11.24
C ALA A 106 0.48 -5.85 10.12
N MET A 107 0.56 -7.01 9.47
CA MET A 107 -0.25 -7.35 8.30
C MET A 107 -1.01 -8.68 8.40
N PHE A 108 -1.33 -9.08 9.64
CA PHE A 108 -2.33 -10.09 9.98
C PHE A 108 -3.21 -9.55 11.11
#